data_AF-A0A226EDC9-F1
#
_entry.id   AF-A0A226EDC9-F1
#
_cell.length_a   1.000
_cell.length_b   1.000
_cell.length_c   1.000
_cell.angle_alpha   90.00
_cell.angle_beta   90.00
_cell.angle_gamma   90.00
#
_symmetry.space_group_name_H-M   'P 1'
#
loop_
_entity.id
_entity.type
_entity.pdbx_description
1 polymer ?
#
loop_
_entity_poly.entity_id
_entity_poly.type
_entity_poly.pdbx_seq_one_letter_code
_entity_poly.pdbx_strand_id
1 'polypeptide(L)'
;MYNYQTPLVHLSSLELDVAVLDTPIRVLAPGYNFTLSDRYRTESTTFRDLLSHKVCTFPELPGMFVQSYTGSDDIYYRHRYAPEYCSFRDGFAYNNGLIGMAGDIIAYMGNTTFTDMVDFSILRKDGGLLRYNSELLKSVVIVNAAGGILSSPLDMLKYMQFHLNLGKVGDQQIVPENVMSWLTTPSNMQFRGVIKTGDNPNATVDLNVAYGLCLNVGIYDGWLRLSHGGYITPYESSMHIFPTLNLGIFIVMNGPGSVSGTLYPVNVLVNDIFDTLQGNAKRSSQIAPVGQPSDLTVGPYPVRRRYANDNQVNVGAELKIEPEEAVGLFGSGFNGEMNITMRTNLDGVPQLYVEYGIWGHGWLTQSSNATFTIAWDTDYWMMSWSNQVGATEVTLFFVDVDTIQYLEAGFQSATNFERGLRLDDLPAIPYAPDSCGL
;
A
#
# COMPACT_ATOMS: atom_id res chain seq x y z
N MET A 1 -12.58 -1.01 -4.77
CA MET A 1 -12.95 -0.77 -3.36
C MET A 1 -12.29 -1.86 -2.53
N TYR A 2 -11.24 -1.54 -1.81
CA TYR A 2 -10.22 -2.53 -1.47
C TYR A 2 -10.26 -2.96 -0.03
N ASN A 3 -10.39 -4.27 0.18
CA ASN A 3 -10.51 -4.86 1.50
C ASN A 3 -9.38 -5.89 1.70
N TYR A 4 -8.47 -5.54 2.59
CA TYR A 4 -7.24 -6.29 2.88
C TYR A 4 -7.48 -7.47 3.85
N GLN A 5 -8.73 -7.66 4.32
CA GLN A 5 -9.05 -8.56 5.45
C GLN A 5 -9.55 -9.95 5.03
N THR A 6 -9.81 -10.17 3.74
CA THR A 6 -10.28 -11.45 3.23
C THR A 6 -9.35 -12.63 3.52
N PRO A 7 -8.00 -12.50 3.52
CA PRO A 7 -7.12 -13.64 3.82
C PRO A 7 -7.36 -14.25 5.22
N LEU A 8 -7.71 -13.45 6.22
CA LEU A 8 -7.83 -13.91 7.62
C LEU A 8 -9.10 -14.72 7.88
N VAL A 9 -10.19 -14.40 7.17
CA VAL A 9 -11.43 -15.19 7.19
C VAL A 9 -11.14 -16.63 6.75
N HIS A 10 -10.24 -16.82 5.78
CA HIS A 10 -9.89 -18.15 5.28
C HIS A 10 -8.93 -18.92 6.18
N LEU A 11 -8.04 -18.26 6.93
CA LEU A 11 -7.25 -18.94 7.97
C LEU A 11 -8.14 -19.64 9.00
N SER A 12 -9.31 -19.08 9.32
CA SER A 12 -10.27 -19.69 10.25
C SER A 12 -10.86 -21.01 9.73
N SER A 13 -10.96 -21.17 8.40
CA SER A 13 -11.52 -22.36 7.77
C SER A 13 -10.56 -23.56 7.76
N LEU A 14 -9.30 -23.36 8.13
CA LEU A 14 -8.24 -24.36 8.14
C LEU A 14 -8.03 -25.01 9.55
N GLU A 15 -8.95 -24.83 10.50
CA GLU A 15 -8.82 -25.27 11.91
C GLU A 15 -7.54 -24.76 12.60
N LEU A 16 -7.10 -23.55 12.27
CA LEU A 16 -5.85 -22.98 12.79
C LEU A 16 -6.09 -22.21 14.10
N ASP A 17 -5.22 -22.44 15.09
CA ASP A 17 -5.14 -21.66 16.33
C ASP A 17 -4.39 -20.33 16.11
N VAL A 18 -4.53 -19.37 17.03
CA VAL A 18 -3.86 -18.06 17.02
C VAL A 18 -2.34 -18.18 16.85
N ALA A 19 -1.76 -19.30 17.27
CA ALA A 19 -0.35 -19.63 17.06
C ALA A 19 0.07 -19.54 15.58
N VAL A 20 -0.85 -19.72 14.61
CA VAL A 20 -0.57 -19.53 13.18
C VAL A 20 -0.08 -18.12 12.86
N LEU A 21 -0.57 -17.10 13.57
CA LEU A 21 -0.20 -15.71 13.31
C LEU A 21 1.26 -15.43 13.68
N ASP A 22 1.81 -16.22 14.60
CA ASP A 22 3.15 -16.04 15.17
C ASP A 22 4.11 -17.19 14.78
N THR A 23 3.63 -18.16 13.99
CA THR A 23 4.47 -19.20 13.40
C THR A 23 5.10 -18.67 12.11
N PRO A 24 6.42 -18.84 11.90
CA PRO A 24 7.07 -18.38 10.68
C PRO A 24 6.44 -18.96 9.42
N ILE A 25 6.34 -18.14 8.36
CA ILE A 25 5.75 -18.56 7.08
C ILE A 25 6.45 -19.80 6.51
N ARG A 26 7.78 -19.91 6.65
CA ARG A 26 8.54 -21.07 6.19
C ARG A 26 8.17 -22.39 6.89
N VAL A 27 7.64 -22.32 8.10
CA VAL A 27 7.14 -23.48 8.84
C VAL A 27 5.74 -23.85 8.37
N LEU A 28 4.88 -22.85 8.15
CA LEU A 28 3.48 -23.05 7.73
C LEU A 28 3.35 -23.46 6.25
N ALA A 29 4.17 -22.88 5.38
CA ALA A 29 4.12 -23.05 3.93
C ALA A 29 5.53 -23.33 3.35
N PRO A 30 6.17 -24.46 3.72
CA PRO A 30 7.54 -24.76 3.30
C PRO A 30 7.70 -24.87 1.77
N GLY A 31 6.64 -25.27 1.06
CA GLY A 31 6.64 -25.38 -0.40
C GLY A 31 6.39 -24.07 -1.16
N TYR A 32 6.03 -22.97 -0.48
CA TYR A 32 5.79 -21.66 -1.11
C TYR A 32 7.09 -20.93 -1.51
N ASN A 33 8.25 -21.38 -1.01
CA ASN A 33 9.54 -20.73 -1.23
C ASN A 33 9.58 -19.25 -0.76
N PHE A 34 8.98 -18.97 0.40
CA PHE A 34 9.00 -17.63 1.00
C PHE A 34 10.43 -17.16 1.30
N THR A 35 10.81 -16.04 0.70
CA THR A 35 12.15 -15.45 0.81
C THR A 35 12.08 -13.93 0.64
N LEU A 36 12.78 -13.22 1.52
CA LEU A 36 12.94 -11.76 1.54
C LEU A 36 14.44 -11.40 1.41
N SER A 37 14.77 -10.12 1.52
CA SER A 37 16.12 -9.60 1.26
C SER A 37 17.22 -10.07 2.20
N ASP A 38 16.88 -10.40 3.45
CA ASP A 38 17.83 -10.96 4.41
C ASP A 38 17.33 -12.29 5.01
N ARG A 39 18.29 -13.06 5.54
CA ARG A 39 18.04 -14.38 6.13
C ARG A 39 17.12 -14.30 7.34
N TYR A 40 17.29 -13.31 8.21
CA TYR A 40 16.54 -13.22 9.46
C TYR A 40 15.06 -12.92 9.20
N ARG A 41 14.73 -11.93 8.36
CA ARG A 41 13.35 -11.67 7.90
C ARG A 41 12.77 -12.89 7.21
N THR A 42 13.54 -13.51 6.33
CA THR A 42 13.13 -14.70 5.59
C THR A 42 12.75 -15.87 6.51
N GLU A 43 13.53 -16.12 7.56
CA GLU A 43 13.30 -17.22 8.50
C GLU A 43 12.28 -16.89 9.60
N SER A 44 12.06 -15.61 9.91
CA SER A 44 11.31 -15.18 11.09
C SER A 44 9.97 -14.49 10.80
N THR A 45 9.70 -14.09 9.56
CA THR A 45 8.44 -13.41 9.19
C THR A 45 7.25 -14.32 9.39
N THR A 46 6.20 -13.79 10.02
CA THR A 46 4.93 -14.48 10.29
C THR A 46 3.76 -13.79 9.59
N PHE A 47 2.56 -14.37 9.64
CA PHE A 47 1.35 -13.70 9.15
C PHE A 47 1.04 -12.41 9.90
N ARG A 48 1.30 -12.35 11.22
CA ARG A 48 1.17 -11.11 11.99
C ARG A 48 2.07 -10.03 11.43
N ASP A 49 3.29 -10.36 11.02
CA ASP A 49 4.22 -9.36 10.48
C ASP A 49 3.75 -8.81 9.13
N LEU A 50 3.32 -9.70 8.23
CA LEU A 50 2.82 -9.33 6.90
C LEU A 50 1.57 -8.45 7.01
N LEU A 51 0.56 -8.93 7.73
CA LEU A 51 -0.77 -8.32 7.82
C LEU A 51 -0.82 -7.07 8.71
N SER A 52 0.27 -6.76 9.42
CA SER A 52 0.40 -5.56 10.25
C SER A 52 1.51 -4.61 9.82
N HIS A 53 2.08 -4.80 8.61
CA HIS A 53 3.11 -3.92 8.04
C HIS A 53 4.38 -3.81 8.89
N LYS A 54 4.82 -4.92 9.49
CA LYS A 54 5.98 -5.02 10.39
C LYS A 54 7.27 -5.54 9.77
N VAL A 55 7.21 -5.97 8.52
CA VAL A 55 8.38 -6.52 7.83
C VAL A 55 9.44 -5.45 7.57
N CYS A 56 9.03 -4.19 7.43
CA CYS A 56 9.93 -3.04 7.28
C CYS A 56 10.83 -3.10 6.03
N THR A 57 10.27 -3.46 4.88
CA THR A 57 10.94 -3.39 3.57
C THR A 57 10.38 -2.25 2.72
N PHE A 58 11.19 -1.75 1.78
CA PHE A 58 10.80 -0.71 0.84
C PHE A 58 9.56 -1.15 0.01
N PRO A 59 8.61 -0.24 -0.29
CA PRO A 59 7.40 -0.57 -1.05
C PRO A 59 7.60 -0.49 -2.57
N GLU A 60 6.89 -1.35 -3.30
CA GLU A 60 7.01 -1.64 -4.74
C GLU A 60 6.30 -0.63 -5.68
N LEU A 61 5.84 0.51 -5.15
CA LEU A 61 4.76 1.31 -5.75
C LEU A 61 4.97 1.71 -7.21
N PRO A 62 6.09 2.33 -7.64
CA PRO A 62 6.20 2.82 -9.02
C PRO A 62 6.10 1.68 -10.04
N GLY A 63 6.84 0.59 -9.81
CA GLY A 63 6.80 -0.60 -10.68
C GLY A 63 5.42 -1.26 -10.72
N MET A 64 4.71 -1.27 -9.58
CA MET A 64 3.37 -1.84 -9.48
C MET A 64 2.36 -1.03 -10.31
N PHE A 65 2.42 0.30 -10.23
CA PHE A 65 1.49 1.17 -10.94
C PHE A 65 1.75 1.21 -12.45
N VAL A 66 3.02 1.24 -12.89
CA VAL A 66 3.34 1.17 -14.33
C VAL A 66 3.20 -0.24 -14.90
N GLN A 67 3.00 -1.24 -14.04
CA GLN A 67 2.95 -2.65 -14.38
C GLN A 67 4.23 -3.13 -15.07
N SER A 68 5.38 -2.97 -14.40
CA SER A 68 6.69 -3.42 -14.88
C SER A 68 6.97 -4.91 -14.66
N TYR A 69 5.97 -5.67 -14.21
CA TYR A 69 6.11 -7.07 -13.80
C TYR A 69 5.26 -8.00 -14.67
N THR A 70 5.63 -9.27 -14.76
CA THR A 70 4.86 -10.27 -15.53
C THR A 70 3.62 -10.78 -14.79
N GLY A 71 3.49 -10.49 -13.49
CA GLY A 71 2.36 -10.92 -12.64
C GLY A 71 2.65 -10.76 -11.14
N SER A 72 1.73 -11.19 -10.28
CA SER A 72 1.90 -11.16 -8.82
C SER A 72 3.12 -11.97 -8.35
N ASP A 73 3.34 -13.15 -8.93
CA ASP A 73 4.48 -14.00 -8.62
C ASP A 73 5.83 -13.31 -8.87
N ASP A 74 5.93 -12.50 -9.92
CA ASP A 74 7.14 -11.71 -10.22
C ASP A 74 7.34 -10.59 -9.19
N ILE A 75 6.27 -9.89 -8.78
CA ILE A 75 6.33 -8.92 -7.67
C ILE A 75 6.85 -9.60 -6.40
N TYR A 76 6.26 -10.74 -6.02
CA TYR A 76 6.63 -11.47 -4.82
C TYR A 76 8.04 -12.04 -4.90
N TYR A 77 8.48 -12.46 -6.08
CA TYR A 77 9.84 -12.88 -6.32
C TYR A 77 10.82 -11.74 -5.99
N ARG A 78 10.55 -10.55 -6.55
CA ARG A 78 11.39 -9.36 -6.46
C ARG A 78 11.47 -8.74 -5.07
N HIS A 79 10.57 -9.09 -4.14
CA HIS A 79 10.71 -8.68 -2.73
C HIS A 79 12.00 -9.20 -2.06
N ARG A 80 12.68 -10.18 -2.67
CA ARG A 80 14.06 -10.57 -2.33
C ARG A 80 15.07 -9.43 -2.50
N TYR A 81 14.79 -8.48 -3.37
CA TYR A 81 15.66 -7.34 -3.67
C TYR A 81 15.15 -6.03 -3.05
N ALA A 82 14.08 -6.09 -2.25
CA ALA A 82 13.56 -4.92 -1.55
C ALA A 82 14.53 -4.48 -0.44
N PRO A 83 15.02 -3.23 -0.47
CA PRO A 83 15.87 -2.74 0.60
C PRO A 83 15.16 -2.67 1.95
N GLU A 84 15.94 -2.67 3.02
CA GLU A 84 15.45 -2.44 4.37
C GLU A 84 14.97 -1.00 4.55
N TYR A 85 13.70 -0.80 4.93
CA TYR A 85 13.15 0.51 5.23
C TYR A 85 13.34 0.90 6.72
N CYS A 86 13.18 -0.08 7.60
CA CYS A 86 13.41 -0.01 9.05
C CYS A 86 13.87 -1.37 9.59
N SER A 87 14.37 -1.43 10.82
CA SER A 87 14.67 -2.72 11.47
C SER A 87 13.42 -3.61 11.52
N PHE A 88 13.59 -4.93 11.35
CA PHE A 88 12.47 -5.87 11.38
C PHE A 88 11.64 -5.73 12.66
N ARG A 89 10.32 -5.56 12.52
CA ARG A 89 9.34 -5.33 13.61
C ARG A 89 9.49 -4.03 14.41
N ASP A 90 10.39 -3.14 14.02
CA ASP A 90 10.70 -1.88 14.73
C ASP A 90 9.91 -0.67 14.22
N GLY A 91 9.03 -0.87 13.24
CA GLY A 91 8.24 0.21 12.67
C GLY A 91 7.05 -0.26 11.84
N PHE A 92 6.37 0.72 11.26
CA PHE A 92 5.29 0.53 10.32
C PHE A 92 5.75 0.94 8.93
N ALA A 93 5.78 -0.01 8.00
CA ALA A 93 6.09 0.22 6.59
C ALA A 93 4.96 -0.34 5.71
N TYR A 94 4.08 0.55 5.26
CA TYR A 94 2.97 0.18 4.39
C TYR A 94 3.50 -0.44 3.10
N ASN A 95 3.02 -1.63 2.76
CA ASN A 95 3.52 -2.41 1.62
C ASN A 95 2.38 -3.28 1.08
N ASN A 96 1.98 -3.06 -0.17
CA ASN A 96 0.85 -3.78 -0.77
C ASN A 96 1.30 -5.18 -1.20
N GLY A 97 2.49 -5.30 -1.76
CA GLY A 97 3.09 -6.56 -2.21
C GLY A 97 3.10 -7.62 -1.12
N LEU A 98 3.47 -7.27 0.11
CA LEU A 98 3.48 -8.17 1.26
C LEU A 98 2.08 -8.57 1.72
N ILE A 99 1.07 -7.70 1.62
CA ILE A 99 -0.32 -8.10 1.91
C ILE A 99 -0.85 -9.01 0.80
N GLY A 100 -0.53 -8.70 -0.46
CA GLY A 100 -0.74 -9.57 -1.61
C GLY A 100 -0.20 -10.97 -1.37
N MET A 101 1.08 -11.04 -1.02
CA MET A 101 1.80 -12.27 -0.74
C MET A 101 1.15 -13.04 0.41
N ALA A 102 0.70 -12.37 1.47
CA ALA A 102 -0.04 -13.03 2.55
C ALA A 102 -1.34 -13.69 2.04
N GLY A 103 -2.10 -13.00 1.18
CA GLY A 103 -3.28 -13.55 0.52
C GLY A 103 -2.97 -14.82 -0.30
N ASP A 104 -1.90 -14.79 -1.08
CA ASP A 104 -1.50 -15.91 -1.93
C ASP A 104 -0.90 -17.08 -1.14
N ILE A 105 -0.17 -16.83 -0.04
CA ILE A 105 0.27 -17.90 0.87
C ILE A 105 -0.93 -18.59 1.51
N ILE A 106 -1.94 -17.82 1.95
CA ILE A 106 -3.16 -18.38 2.55
C ILE A 106 -3.92 -19.22 1.51
N ALA A 107 -4.02 -18.72 0.28
CA ALA A 107 -4.63 -19.46 -0.83
C ALA A 107 -3.89 -20.78 -1.10
N TYR A 108 -2.56 -20.72 -1.16
CA TYR A 108 -1.68 -21.86 -1.35
C TYR A 108 -1.88 -22.91 -0.25
N MET A 109 -1.94 -22.50 1.02
CA MET A 109 -2.21 -23.39 2.15
C MET A 109 -3.60 -24.04 2.06
N GLY A 110 -4.58 -23.33 1.47
CA GLY A 110 -5.92 -23.84 1.20
C GLY A 110 -6.07 -24.61 -0.12
N ASN A 111 -4.98 -24.87 -0.87
CA ASN A 111 -4.98 -25.50 -2.19
C ASN A 111 -5.97 -24.82 -3.17
N THR A 112 -5.97 -23.49 -3.18
CA THR A 112 -6.86 -22.64 -3.98
C THR A 112 -6.11 -21.37 -4.43
N THR A 113 -6.80 -20.45 -5.10
CA THR A 113 -6.25 -19.12 -5.44
C THR A 113 -6.90 -18.05 -4.57
N PHE A 114 -6.22 -16.91 -4.35
CA PHE A 114 -6.82 -15.79 -3.64
C PHE A 114 -8.11 -15.34 -4.33
N THR A 115 -8.09 -15.29 -5.65
CA THR A 115 -9.24 -14.97 -6.47
C THR A 115 -10.42 -15.91 -6.21
N ASP A 116 -10.20 -17.23 -6.16
CA ASP A 116 -11.26 -18.21 -5.87
C ASP A 116 -11.75 -18.13 -4.42
N MET A 117 -10.88 -17.79 -3.47
CA MET A 117 -11.26 -17.56 -2.06
C MET A 117 -12.22 -16.37 -1.92
N VAL A 118 -11.96 -15.28 -2.65
CA VAL A 118 -12.77 -14.06 -2.58
C VAL A 118 -13.95 -14.04 -3.54
N ASP A 119 -14.18 -15.12 -4.29
CA ASP A 119 -15.14 -15.23 -5.41
C ASP A 119 -16.61 -15.35 -4.97
N PHE A 120 -17.01 -14.57 -3.96
CA PHE A 120 -18.41 -14.32 -3.60
C PHE A 120 -18.98 -13.07 -4.27
N SER A 121 -18.26 -12.49 -5.24
CA SER A 121 -18.75 -11.36 -6.04
C SER A 121 -19.89 -11.83 -6.95
N ILE A 122 -21.11 -11.69 -6.43
CA ILE A 122 -22.34 -11.99 -7.14
C ILE A 122 -22.89 -10.66 -7.69
N LEU A 123 -22.94 -10.54 -9.01
CA LEU A 123 -23.62 -9.43 -9.67
C LEU A 123 -25.11 -9.75 -9.82
N ARG A 124 -25.97 -8.75 -9.59
CA ARG A 124 -27.39 -8.87 -9.92
C ARG A 124 -27.62 -8.41 -11.35
N LYS A 125 -28.08 -9.30 -12.22
CA LYS A 125 -28.45 -9.01 -13.61
C LYS A 125 -29.77 -9.70 -13.93
N ASP A 126 -30.71 -8.97 -14.53
CA ASP A 126 -32.02 -9.48 -14.94
C ASP A 126 -32.80 -10.19 -13.81
N GLY A 127 -32.69 -9.67 -12.58
CA GLY A 127 -33.34 -10.23 -11.40
C GLY A 127 -32.66 -11.47 -10.81
N GLY A 128 -31.66 -12.04 -11.49
CA GLY A 128 -30.85 -13.17 -11.02
C GLY A 128 -29.51 -12.75 -10.40
N LEU A 129 -28.98 -13.63 -9.58
CA LEU A 129 -27.63 -13.56 -9.02
C LEU A 129 -26.68 -14.31 -9.98
N LEU A 130 -25.72 -13.59 -10.58
CA LEU A 130 -24.72 -14.14 -11.49
C LEU A 130 -23.33 -14.03 -10.86
N ARG A 131 -22.52 -15.07 -11.03
CA ARG A 131 -21.11 -15.05 -10.63
C ARG A 131 -20.35 -14.02 -11.48
N TYR A 132 -19.58 -13.16 -10.82
CA TYR A 132 -18.66 -12.23 -11.50
C TYR A 132 -17.51 -13.01 -12.15
N ASN A 133 -17.06 -12.60 -13.34
CA ASN A 133 -15.86 -13.18 -13.94
C ASN A 133 -14.61 -12.56 -13.32
N SER A 134 -14.01 -13.26 -12.38
CA SER A 134 -12.88 -12.78 -11.57
C SER A 134 -11.58 -12.57 -12.36
N GLU A 135 -11.45 -13.13 -13.58
CA GLU A 135 -10.35 -12.82 -14.49
C GLU A 135 -10.34 -11.33 -14.91
N LEU A 136 -11.49 -10.65 -14.85
CA LEU A 136 -11.57 -9.21 -15.12
C LEU A 136 -10.98 -8.35 -14.00
N LEU A 137 -10.72 -8.89 -12.81
CA LEU A 137 -9.99 -8.16 -11.75
C LEU A 137 -8.49 -8.09 -12.06
N LYS A 138 -7.94 -9.12 -12.71
CA LYS A 138 -6.53 -9.19 -13.10
C LYS A 138 -6.14 -8.12 -14.12
N SER A 139 -7.10 -7.62 -14.92
CA SER A 139 -6.85 -6.49 -15.82
C SER A 139 -6.76 -5.14 -15.11
N VAL A 140 -7.12 -5.07 -13.82
CA VAL A 140 -7.19 -3.81 -13.06
C VAL A 140 -6.07 -3.70 -12.04
N VAL A 141 -5.68 -4.79 -11.33
CA VAL A 141 -4.65 -4.75 -10.26
C VAL A 141 -3.81 -6.03 -10.22
N ILE A 142 -2.47 -5.88 -10.09
CA ILE A 142 -1.51 -7.01 -10.04
C ILE A 142 -1.45 -7.65 -8.65
N VAL A 143 -1.83 -6.94 -7.59
CA VAL A 143 -1.77 -7.41 -6.19
C VAL A 143 -3.18 -7.51 -5.60
N ASN A 144 -3.92 -8.56 -5.98
CA ASN A 144 -5.37 -8.67 -5.72
C ASN A 144 -5.77 -8.61 -4.23
N ALA A 145 -4.99 -9.21 -3.32
CA ALA A 145 -5.33 -9.20 -1.91
C ALA A 145 -5.12 -7.85 -1.22
N ALA A 146 -4.25 -7.00 -1.78
CA ALA A 146 -4.08 -5.65 -1.29
C ALA A 146 -5.19 -4.74 -1.83
N GLY A 147 -5.42 -4.79 -3.14
CA GLY A 147 -6.32 -3.84 -3.76
C GLY A 147 -6.99 -4.33 -5.02
N GLY A 148 -7.43 -5.58 -5.10
CA GLY A 148 -8.16 -6.11 -6.26
C GLY A 148 -9.68 -6.15 -6.10
N ILE A 149 -10.22 -5.96 -4.89
CA ILE A 149 -11.66 -6.13 -4.65
C ILE A 149 -12.47 -4.97 -5.23
N LEU A 150 -13.60 -5.30 -5.87
CA LEU A 150 -14.64 -4.36 -6.28
C LEU A 150 -15.90 -4.65 -5.47
N SER A 151 -16.53 -3.60 -4.93
CA SER A 151 -17.67 -3.73 -4.02
C SER A 151 -18.60 -2.51 -4.13
N SER A 152 -19.77 -2.60 -3.52
CA SER A 152 -20.79 -1.56 -3.46
C SER A 152 -21.02 -1.10 -2.01
N PRO A 153 -21.61 0.09 -1.78
CA PRO A 153 -22.01 0.50 -0.43
C PRO A 153 -22.94 -0.52 0.26
N LEU A 154 -23.79 -1.23 -0.49
CA LEU A 154 -24.68 -2.25 0.05
C LEU A 154 -23.93 -3.50 0.51
N ASP A 155 -22.86 -3.89 -0.19
CA ASP A 155 -22.04 -5.03 0.22
C ASP A 155 -21.12 -4.65 1.39
N MET A 156 -20.61 -3.42 1.42
CA MET A 156 -19.89 -2.90 2.59
C MET A 156 -20.77 -2.77 3.83
N LEU A 157 -22.07 -2.49 3.68
CA LEU A 157 -23.01 -2.52 4.80
C LEU A 157 -23.06 -3.91 5.42
N LYS A 158 -23.20 -4.96 4.60
CA LYS A 158 -23.18 -6.36 5.08
C LYS A 158 -21.84 -6.71 5.71
N TYR A 159 -20.75 -6.23 5.12
CA TYR A 159 -19.40 -6.46 5.63
C TYR A 159 -19.17 -5.80 6.99
N MET A 160 -19.59 -4.55 7.17
CA MET A 160 -19.54 -3.86 8.47
C MET A 160 -20.45 -4.55 9.50
N GLN A 161 -21.63 -5.00 9.10
CA GLN A 161 -22.52 -5.77 9.97
C GLN A 161 -21.87 -7.09 10.41
N PHE A 162 -21.16 -7.77 9.52
CA PHE A 162 -20.41 -8.99 9.84
C PHE A 162 -19.35 -8.74 10.93
N HIS A 163 -18.62 -7.62 10.85
CA HIS A 163 -17.69 -7.18 11.90
C HIS A 163 -18.39 -6.85 13.22
N LEU A 164 -19.49 -6.08 13.16
CA LEU A 164 -20.28 -5.71 14.34
C LEU A 164 -20.91 -6.93 15.03
N ASN A 165 -21.27 -7.95 14.25
CA ASN A 165 -21.83 -9.21 14.73
C ASN A 165 -20.76 -10.26 15.04
N LEU A 166 -19.49 -9.87 15.17
CA LEU A 166 -18.38 -10.74 15.54
C LEU A 166 -18.30 -12.01 14.68
N GLY A 167 -18.48 -11.87 13.37
CA GLY A 167 -18.32 -12.96 12.41
C GLY A 167 -19.61 -13.72 12.08
N LYS A 168 -20.78 -13.24 12.51
CA LYS A 168 -22.09 -13.84 12.18
C LYS A 168 -22.73 -13.20 10.96
N VAL A 169 -23.45 -14.03 10.20
CA VAL A 169 -24.38 -13.63 9.15
C VAL A 169 -25.75 -14.23 9.47
N GLY A 170 -26.71 -13.39 9.85
CA GLY A 170 -27.94 -13.87 10.49
C GLY A 170 -27.60 -14.62 11.78
N ASP A 171 -28.15 -15.82 11.95
CA ASP A 171 -27.89 -16.67 13.12
C ASP A 171 -26.65 -17.58 12.95
N GLN A 172 -26.02 -17.59 11.76
CA GLN A 172 -24.91 -18.47 11.46
C GLN A 172 -23.57 -17.81 11.82
N GLN A 173 -22.76 -18.48 12.64
CA GLN A 173 -21.36 -18.12 12.87
C GLN A 173 -20.52 -18.56 11.66
N ILE A 174 -20.02 -17.60 10.89
CA ILE A 174 -19.17 -17.88 9.72
C ILE A 174 -17.69 -17.92 10.13
N VAL A 175 -17.26 -16.96 10.95
CA VAL A 175 -15.90 -16.91 11.52
C VAL A 175 -16.00 -16.88 13.03
N PRO A 176 -15.38 -17.80 13.78
CA PRO A 176 -15.45 -17.81 15.24
C PRO A 176 -15.11 -16.45 15.88
N GLU A 177 -15.82 -16.07 16.95
CA GLU A 177 -15.64 -14.77 17.61
C GLU A 177 -14.19 -14.55 18.10
N ASN A 178 -13.53 -15.62 18.57
CA ASN A 178 -12.12 -15.56 18.96
C ASN A 178 -11.20 -15.22 17.76
N VAL A 179 -11.50 -15.72 16.56
CA VAL A 179 -10.74 -15.40 15.34
C VAL A 179 -11.01 -13.96 14.89
N MET A 180 -12.26 -13.50 14.99
CA MET A 180 -12.58 -12.08 14.72
C MET A 180 -11.82 -11.13 15.64
N SER A 181 -11.55 -11.53 16.89
CA SER A 181 -10.75 -10.72 17.83
C SER A 181 -9.28 -10.55 17.40
N TRP A 182 -8.74 -11.44 16.55
CA TRP A 182 -7.38 -11.28 16.04
C TRP A 182 -7.23 -10.06 15.15
N LEU A 183 -8.27 -9.72 14.37
CA LEU A 183 -8.29 -8.59 13.45
C LEU A 183 -8.07 -7.25 14.16
N THR A 184 -8.57 -7.15 15.40
CA THR A 184 -8.60 -5.92 16.20
C THR A 184 -7.54 -5.90 17.30
N THR A 185 -6.77 -6.99 17.45
CA THR A 185 -5.66 -7.06 18.39
C THR A 185 -4.51 -6.18 17.89
N PRO A 186 -4.07 -5.15 18.65
CA PRO A 186 -2.95 -4.30 18.29
C PRO A 186 -1.71 -5.12 17.93
N SER A 187 -1.34 -5.11 16.66
CA SER A 187 -0.24 -5.94 16.14
C SER A 187 0.95 -5.09 15.73
N ASN A 188 0.77 -3.82 15.36
CA ASN A 188 1.83 -2.85 15.11
C ASN A 188 1.47 -1.47 15.67
N MET A 189 2.30 -0.91 16.54
CA MET A 189 1.95 0.35 17.23
C MET A 189 2.08 1.55 16.29
N GLN A 190 1.07 2.42 16.30
CA GLN A 190 0.98 3.61 15.47
C GLN A 190 0.33 4.74 16.28
N PHE A 191 1.03 5.23 17.30
CA PHE A 191 0.51 6.31 18.12
C PHE A 191 0.56 7.62 17.33
N ARG A 192 -0.59 8.08 16.82
CA ARG A 192 -0.68 9.34 16.08
C ARG A 192 -2.08 9.92 16.19
N GLY A 193 -2.18 11.19 16.57
CA GLY A 193 -3.45 11.88 16.59
C GLY A 193 -3.52 13.03 17.57
N VAL A 194 -4.75 13.35 17.98
CA VAL A 194 -5.08 14.42 18.92
C VAL A 194 -5.47 13.80 20.25
N ILE A 195 -4.83 14.28 21.32
CA ILE A 195 -5.16 13.98 22.71
C ILE A 195 -5.43 15.28 23.48
N LYS A 196 -6.10 15.16 24.63
CA LYS A 196 -6.30 16.28 25.53
C LYS A 196 -4.99 16.66 26.21
N THR A 197 -4.71 17.96 26.30
CA THR A 197 -3.54 18.51 26.99
C THR A 197 -3.98 19.57 28.01
N GLY A 198 -3.05 20.05 28.83
CA GLY A 198 -3.32 21.22 29.69
C GLY A 198 -3.71 22.45 28.87
N ASP A 199 -3.09 22.62 27.70
CA ASP A 199 -3.33 23.76 26.80
C ASP A 199 -4.60 23.59 25.94
N ASN A 200 -5.02 22.35 25.70
CA ASN A 200 -6.24 22.01 24.98
C ASN A 200 -7.06 20.93 25.70
N PRO A 201 -7.68 21.26 26.85
CA PRO A 201 -8.42 20.30 27.67
C PRO A 201 -9.75 19.85 27.04
N ASN A 202 -10.26 20.64 26.09
CA ASN A 202 -11.53 20.39 25.41
C ASN A 202 -11.35 19.70 24.04
N ALA A 203 -10.14 19.29 23.67
CA ALA A 203 -9.90 18.55 22.44
C ALA A 203 -10.75 17.27 22.38
N THR A 204 -11.37 17.03 21.22
CA THR A 204 -11.90 15.71 20.89
C THR A 204 -10.73 14.78 20.67
N VAL A 205 -10.69 13.65 21.40
CA VAL A 205 -9.64 12.64 21.21
C VAL A 205 -9.86 11.99 19.84
N ASP A 206 -8.87 12.04 18.96
CA ASP A 206 -8.86 11.30 17.69
C ASP A 206 -7.46 10.71 17.54
N LEU A 207 -7.32 9.45 17.94
CA LEU A 207 -6.04 8.80 18.11
C LEU A 207 -6.03 7.48 17.35
N ASN A 208 -5.12 7.32 16.40
CA ASN A 208 -4.70 5.99 15.99
C ASN A 208 -3.74 5.45 17.06
N VAL A 209 -3.94 4.20 17.45
CA VAL A 209 -3.15 3.54 18.51
C VAL A 209 -2.24 2.49 17.88
N ALA A 210 -2.79 1.70 16.97
CA ALA A 210 -2.10 0.59 16.34
C ALA A 210 -2.74 0.23 14.99
N TYR A 211 -2.03 -0.59 14.24
CA TYR A 211 -2.58 -1.41 13.18
C TYR A 211 -2.74 -2.83 13.74
N GLY A 212 -3.95 -3.37 13.65
CA GLY A 212 -4.25 -4.77 13.91
C GLY A 212 -3.80 -5.63 12.73
N LEU A 213 -4.66 -6.54 12.29
CA LEU A 213 -4.43 -7.28 11.06
C LEU A 213 -5.31 -6.68 9.96
N CYS A 214 -4.72 -5.90 9.08
CA CYS A 214 -5.41 -5.18 8.00
C CYS A 214 -6.50 -4.20 8.49
N LEU A 215 -6.37 -3.66 9.70
CA LEU A 215 -7.27 -2.68 10.32
C LEU A 215 -6.49 -1.67 11.14
N ASN A 216 -6.81 -0.39 11.03
CA ASN A 216 -6.42 0.58 12.04
C ASN A 216 -7.26 0.35 13.29
N VAL A 217 -6.61 0.41 14.45
CA VAL A 217 -7.20 0.36 15.78
C VAL A 217 -6.90 1.69 16.44
N GLY A 218 -7.96 2.42 16.77
CA GLY A 218 -7.88 3.76 17.32
C GLY A 218 -8.99 4.08 18.30
N ILE A 219 -8.99 5.33 18.73
CA ILE A 219 -9.94 5.90 19.68
C ILE A 219 -10.45 7.21 19.09
N TYR A 220 -11.76 7.38 19.01
CA TYR A 220 -12.38 8.66 18.68
C TYR A 220 -13.42 9.04 19.73
N ASP A 221 -13.28 10.22 20.31
CA ASP A 221 -14.07 10.74 21.44
C ASP A 221 -14.21 9.75 22.62
N GLY A 222 -13.16 8.95 22.86
CA GLY A 222 -13.15 7.90 23.88
C GLY A 222 -13.74 6.56 23.47
N TRP A 223 -14.28 6.44 22.26
CA TRP A 223 -14.81 5.19 21.71
C TRP A 223 -13.76 4.43 20.91
N LEU A 224 -13.74 3.10 21.04
CA LEU A 224 -12.95 2.23 20.16
C LEU A 224 -13.41 2.43 18.71
N ARG A 225 -12.45 2.73 17.84
CA ARG A 225 -12.64 2.90 16.39
C ARG A 225 -11.76 1.92 15.65
N LEU A 226 -12.39 1.09 14.82
CA LEU A 226 -11.70 0.31 13.80
C LEU A 226 -11.85 1.03 12.48
N SER A 227 -10.80 1.13 11.66
CA SER A 227 -10.94 1.75 10.34
C SER A 227 -10.00 1.21 9.28
N HIS A 228 -10.41 1.36 8.03
CA HIS A 228 -9.56 1.10 6.88
C HIS A 228 -9.88 2.06 5.74
N GLY A 229 -8.85 2.66 5.15
CA GLY A 229 -8.97 3.50 3.96
C GLY A 229 -8.69 2.68 2.70
N GLY A 230 -9.07 3.21 1.55
CA GLY A 230 -8.71 2.61 0.27
C GLY A 230 -8.60 3.70 -0.78
N TYR A 231 -7.51 3.69 -1.53
CA TYR A 231 -7.25 4.67 -2.57
C TYR A 231 -6.69 3.98 -3.82
N ILE A 232 -7.36 4.19 -4.95
CA ILE A 232 -6.82 4.04 -6.30
C ILE A 232 -7.43 5.17 -7.10
N THR A 233 -6.69 5.86 -7.95
CA THR A 233 -7.32 6.91 -8.74
C THR A 233 -8.42 6.32 -9.65
N PRO A 234 -9.62 6.93 -9.74
CA PRO A 234 -10.12 8.15 -9.06
C PRO A 234 -10.96 7.89 -7.78
N TYR A 235 -10.95 6.69 -7.23
CA TYR A 235 -11.78 6.25 -6.12
C TYR A 235 -11.07 6.31 -4.77
N GLU A 236 -11.71 6.98 -3.81
CA GLU A 236 -11.33 6.94 -2.40
C GLU A 236 -12.48 6.36 -1.57
N SER A 237 -12.14 5.52 -0.59
CA SER A 237 -13.11 4.90 0.32
C SER A 237 -12.58 4.90 1.74
N SER A 238 -13.48 4.98 2.71
CA SER A 238 -13.16 4.84 4.12
C SER A 238 -14.25 4.06 4.84
N MET A 239 -13.84 3.04 5.58
CA MET A 239 -14.67 2.25 6.47
C MET A 239 -14.29 2.53 7.91
N HIS A 240 -15.28 2.84 8.75
CA HIS A 240 -15.11 3.03 10.18
C HIS A 240 -16.17 2.23 10.95
N ILE A 241 -15.75 1.53 11.99
CA ILE A 241 -16.61 0.70 12.83
C ILE A 241 -16.36 1.07 14.28
N PHE A 242 -17.45 1.26 15.03
CA PHE A 242 -17.48 1.54 16.47
C PHE A 242 -18.22 0.39 17.15
N PRO A 243 -17.53 -0.71 17.48
CA PRO A 243 -18.19 -1.96 17.89
C PRO A 243 -19.08 -1.82 19.12
N THR A 244 -18.64 -1.05 20.12
CA THR A 244 -19.37 -0.83 21.37
C THR A 244 -20.63 0.02 21.20
N LEU A 245 -20.77 0.71 20.07
CA LEU A 245 -21.95 1.49 19.70
C LEU A 245 -22.85 0.78 18.69
N ASN A 246 -22.45 -0.42 18.23
CA ASN A 246 -23.07 -1.10 17.10
C ASN A 246 -23.24 -0.19 15.87
N LEU A 247 -22.20 0.60 15.57
CA LEU A 247 -22.23 1.64 14.53
C LEU A 247 -21.13 1.38 13.49
N GLY A 248 -21.51 1.46 12.21
CA GLY A 248 -20.59 1.47 11.07
C GLY A 248 -20.85 2.66 10.16
N ILE A 249 -19.79 3.30 9.69
CA ILE A 249 -19.83 4.42 8.74
C ILE A 249 -18.94 4.04 7.56
N PHE A 250 -19.52 4.04 6.37
CA PHE A 250 -18.78 3.80 5.13
C PHE A 250 -19.00 4.96 4.17
N ILE A 251 -17.90 5.53 3.67
CA ILE A 251 -17.90 6.59 2.66
C ILE A 251 -17.11 6.09 1.46
N VAL A 252 -17.64 6.36 0.27
CA VAL A 252 -16.93 6.20 -0.99
C VAL A 252 -17.15 7.45 -1.83
N MET A 253 -16.10 7.90 -2.49
CA MET A 253 -16.12 9.04 -3.40
C MET A 253 -15.30 8.73 -4.64
N ASN A 254 -15.67 9.37 -5.75
CA ASN A 254 -14.90 9.42 -6.98
C ASN A 254 -14.57 10.89 -7.27
N GLY A 255 -13.30 11.19 -7.54
CA GLY A 255 -12.86 12.56 -7.68
C GLY A 255 -11.48 12.69 -8.31
N PRO A 256 -11.03 13.93 -8.56
CA PRO A 256 -9.80 14.21 -9.30
C PRO A 256 -8.50 13.84 -8.56
N GLY A 257 -8.58 13.42 -7.29
CA GLY A 257 -7.42 13.06 -6.47
C GLY A 257 -7.84 12.73 -5.04
N SER A 258 -6.90 12.31 -4.19
CA SER A 258 -7.22 12.07 -2.77
C SER A 258 -7.66 13.34 -2.07
N VAL A 259 -8.70 13.25 -1.24
CA VAL A 259 -9.15 14.36 -0.41
C VAL A 259 -8.35 14.48 0.90
N SER A 260 -7.44 13.55 1.18
CA SER A 260 -6.62 13.53 2.40
C SER A 260 -5.81 14.81 2.62
N GLY A 261 -5.38 15.48 1.54
CA GLY A 261 -4.66 16.76 1.58
C GLY A 261 -5.54 18.02 1.47
N THR A 262 -6.87 17.88 1.46
CA THR A 262 -7.80 19.01 1.30
C THR A 262 -8.22 19.59 2.66
N LEU A 263 -8.94 20.72 2.63
CA LEU A 263 -9.54 21.32 3.83
C LEU A 263 -10.55 20.40 4.53
N TYR A 264 -11.04 19.35 3.85
CA TYR A 264 -12.10 18.49 4.36
C TYR A 264 -11.86 17.02 3.96
N PRO A 265 -10.87 16.35 4.58
CA PRO A 265 -10.52 14.96 4.28
C PRO A 265 -11.60 13.98 4.76
N VAL A 266 -11.59 12.74 4.23
CA VAL A 266 -12.66 11.74 4.48
C VAL A 266 -12.86 11.47 5.97
N ASN A 267 -11.78 11.43 6.76
CA ASN A 267 -11.87 11.20 8.20
C ASN A 267 -12.62 12.32 8.93
N VAL A 268 -12.53 13.56 8.47
CA VAL A 268 -13.30 14.68 9.04
C VAL A 268 -14.79 14.49 8.76
N LEU A 269 -15.16 14.10 7.54
CA LEU A 269 -16.55 13.79 7.21
C LEU A 269 -17.10 12.62 8.06
N VAL A 270 -16.30 11.57 8.28
CA VAL A 270 -16.67 10.46 9.17
C VAL A 270 -16.93 10.97 10.60
N ASN A 271 -16.03 11.79 11.11
CA ASN A 271 -16.11 12.35 12.46
C ASN A 271 -17.36 13.22 12.62
N ASP A 272 -17.72 14.02 11.61
CA ASP A 272 -18.93 14.85 11.61
C ASP A 272 -20.22 14.02 11.58
N ILE A 273 -20.25 12.95 10.79
CA ILE A 273 -21.37 11.99 10.80
C ILE A 273 -21.48 11.34 12.18
N PHE A 274 -20.36 10.88 12.75
CA PHE A 274 -20.33 10.28 14.07
C PHE A 274 -20.86 11.25 15.14
N ASP A 275 -20.34 12.47 15.19
CA ASP A 275 -20.74 13.48 16.16
C ASP A 275 -22.22 13.83 16.02
N THR A 276 -22.73 13.92 14.78
CA THR A 276 -24.15 14.14 14.51
C THR A 276 -25.01 13.01 15.06
N LEU A 277 -24.62 11.75 14.82
CA LEU A 277 -25.33 10.56 15.33
C LEU A 277 -25.29 10.46 16.86
N GLN A 278 -24.24 10.96 17.50
CA GLN A 278 -24.11 11.03 18.96
C GLN A 278 -24.81 12.26 19.59
N GLY A 279 -25.53 13.08 18.80
CA GLY A 279 -26.20 14.28 19.30
C GLY A 279 -25.26 15.47 19.57
N ASN A 280 -24.02 15.39 19.11
CA ASN A 280 -22.96 16.38 19.28
C ASN A 280 -22.74 17.27 18.04
N ALA A 281 -23.76 17.46 17.20
CA ALA A 281 -23.64 18.16 15.91
C ALA A 281 -22.99 19.56 15.98
N LYS A 282 -23.01 20.25 17.12
CA LYS A 282 -22.32 21.54 17.31
C LYS A 282 -20.78 21.44 17.31
N ARG A 283 -20.20 20.25 17.59
CA ARG A 283 -18.74 20.02 17.48
C ARG A 283 -18.29 20.04 16.01
N SER A 284 -19.11 19.52 15.09
CA SER A 284 -18.82 19.53 13.64
C SER A 284 -18.57 20.93 13.07
N SER A 285 -19.19 21.97 13.64
CA SER A 285 -19.00 23.36 13.17
C SER A 285 -17.70 24.02 13.65
N GLN A 286 -16.88 23.36 14.47
CA GLN A 286 -15.66 23.92 15.08
C GLN A 286 -14.35 23.29 14.58
N ILE A 287 -14.38 22.59 13.44
CA ILE A 287 -13.20 21.90 12.90
C ILE A 287 -12.03 22.87 12.75
N ALA A 288 -10.97 22.62 13.51
CA ALA A 288 -9.70 23.31 13.38
C ALA A 288 -9.15 23.08 11.96
N PRO A 289 -8.53 24.09 11.32
CA PRO A 289 -7.92 23.91 10.01
C PRO A 289 -6.97 22.71 10.03
N VAL A 290 -7.16 21.77 9.11
CA VAL A 290 -6.16 20.76 8.79
C VAL A 290 -4.88 21.51 8.42
N GLY A 291 -3.86 21.46 9.28
CA GLY A 291 -2.61 22.18 9.02
C GLY A 291 -1.75 22.53 10.23
N GLN A 292 -2.24 22.45 11.46
CA GLN A 292 -1.32 22.41 12.60
C GLN A 292 -1.01 20.96 12.93
N PRO A 293 0.21 20.45 12.66
CA PRO A 293 0.66 19.27 13.37
C PRO A 293 0.42 19.58 14.85
N SER A 294 -0.31 18.72 15.56
CA SER A 294 -0.28 18.84 17.01
C SER A 294 1.20 18.84 17.40
N ASP A 295 1.63 19.79 18.22
CA ASP A 295 2.96 19.79 18.83
C ASP A 295 3.19 18.54 19.71
N LEU A 296 2.14 17.70 19.84
CA LEU A 296 2.17 16.33 20.30
C LEU A 296 1.88 15.34 19.16
N THR A 297 2.56 15.52 18.04
CA THR A 297 3.04 14.37 17.29
C THR A 297 4.07 13.70 18.19
N VAL A 298 3.60 12.84 19.10
CA VAL A 298 4.40 11.68 19.48
C VAL A 298 4.43 10.84 18.21
N GLY A 299 5.22 11.28 17.22
CA GLY A 299 5.49 10.46 16.06
C GLY A 299 6.00 9.12 16.56
N PRO A 300 5.83 8.03 15.78
CA PRO A 300 6.67 6.88 16.06
C PRO A 300 8.10 7.42 16.11
N TYR A 301 8.82 6.99 17.16
CA TYR A 301 10.27 7.01 17.36
C TYR A 301 11.04 7.70 16.24
N PRO A 302 12.06 8.53 16.50
CA PRO A 302 12.93 9.00 15.43
C PRO A 302 13.33 7.78 14.64
N VAL A 303 12.66 7.57 13.51
CA VAL A 303 12.97 6.46 12.63
C VAL A 303 14.40 6.83 12.36
N ARG A 304 15.33 5.95 12.73
CA ARG A 304 16.65 6.00 12.12
C ARG A 304 16.32 5.75 10.65
N ARG A 305 15.94 6.84 9.99
CA ARG A 305 15.65 7.03 8.59
C ARG A 305 17.02 6.92 7.98
N ARG A 306 17.59 5.71 8.01
CA ARG A 306 18.76 5.40 7.20
C ARG A 306 18.40 5.76 5.76
N TYR A 307 17.17 5.44 5.34
CA TYR A 307 16.65 5.85 4.04
C TYR A 307 16.27 7.34 3.90
N ALA A 308 15.62 8.02 4.86
CA ALA A 308 15.27 9.43 4.58
C ALA A 308 16.44 10.42 4.70
N ASN A 309 17.56 10.02 5.31
CA ASN A 309 18.79 10.81 5.25
C ASN A 309 19.63 10.48 3.99
N ASP A 310 19.54 9.26 3.44
CA ASP A 310 20.10 8.93 2.10
C ASP A 310 19.23 9.40 0.92
N ASN A 311 17.94 9.70 1.16
CA ASN A 311 17.03 10.27 0.15
C ASN A 311 17.25 11.77 -0.09
N GLN A 312 18.20 12.42 0.62
CA GLN A 312 18.69 13.69 0.14
C GLN A 312 19.58 13.41 -1.05
N VAL A 313 19.13 13.85 -2.23
CA VAL A 313 19.93 13.85 -3.46
C VAL A 313 21.31 14.39 -3.13
N ASN A 314 22.31 13.51 -3.05
CA ASN A 314 23.69 13.91 -2.88
C ASN A 314 24.09 14.50 -4.24
N VAL A 315 23.92 15.81 -4.38
CA VAL A 315 24.31 16.54 -5.58
C VAL A 315 25.84 16.54 -5.61
N GLY A 316 26.41 15.49 -6.20
CA GLY A 316 27.79 15.49 -6.67
C GLY A 316 28.00 16.66 -7.62
N ALA A 317 29.19 17.26 -7.58
CA ALA A 317 29.53 18.46 -8.36
C ALA A 317 29.22 18.30 -9.86
N GLU A 318 28.55 19.31 -10.44
CA GLU A 318 28.42 19.61 -11.88
C GLU A 318 28.27 18.41 -12.86
N LEU A 319 27.51 17.36 -12.51
CA LEU A 319 27.17 16.32 -13.48
C LEU A 319 26.27 16.91 -14.58
N LYS A 320 26.65 16.69 -15.84
CA LYS A 320 25.84 16.97 -17.02
C LYS A 320 25.69 15.70 -17.84
N ILE A 321 24.46 15.34 -18.17
CA ILE A 321 24.09 14.23 -19.03
C ILE A 321 23.67 14.80 -20.37
N GLU A 322 24.43 14.51 -21.42
CA GLU A 322 23.97 14.81 -22.78
C GLU A 322 22.81 13.86 -23.16
N PRO A 323 21.83 14.30 -23.97
CA PRO A 323 20.68 13.46 -24.30
C PRO A 323 21.05 12.09 -24.87
N GLU A 324 22.11 12.00 -25.66
CA GLU A 324 22.60 10.74 -26.22
C GLU A 324 23.13 9.78 -25.15
N GLU A 325 23.69 10.32 -24.06
CA GLU A 325 24.20 9.53 -22.93
C GLU A 325 23.04 8.96 -22.09
N ALA A 326 21.88 9.62 -22.06
CA ALA A 326 20.70 9.13 -21.35
C ALA A 326 20.06 7.89 -22.02
N VAL A 327 20.36 7.61 -23.30
CA VAL A 327 19.83 6.45 -24.03
C VAL A 327 20.36 5.14 -23.44
N GLY A 328 19.48 4.20 -23.13
CA GLY A 328 19.86 2.90 -22.60
C GLY A 328 18.73 2.13 -21.92
N LEU A 329 19.00 0.85 -21.65
CA LEU A 329 18.20 0.04 -20.75
C LEU A 329 18.71 0.24 -19.33
N PHE A 330 17.83 0.48 -18.37
CA PHE A 330 18.15 0.61 -16.96
C PHE A 330 17.23 -0.28 -16.14
N GLY A 331 17.79 -1.07 -15.24
CA GLY A 331 17.06 -2.06 -14.45
C GLY A 331 17.14 -1.82 -12.96
N SER A 332 16.06 -2.16 -12.29
CA SER A 332 15.96 -2.32 -10.84
C SER A 332 15.53 -3.75 -10.54
N GLY A 333 16.25 -4.41 -9.65
CA GLY A 333 15.85 -5.74 -9.16
C GLY A 333 14.47 -5.76 -8.54
N PHE A 334 14.10 -4.68 -7.85
CA PHE A 334 12.83 -4.58 -7.15
C PHE A 334 11.70 -3.99 -8.00
N ASN A 335 11.98 -2.93 -8.76
CA ASN A 335 10.99 -2.13 -9.47
C ASN A 335 10.87 -2.45 -10.97
N GLY A 336 11.69 -3.34 -11.53
CA GLY A 336 11.62 -3.74 -12.93
C GLY A 336 12.53 -2.91 -13.83
N GLU A 337 12.27 -2.89 -15.14
CA GLU A 337 13.18 -2.32 -16.14
C GLU A 337 12.52 -1.15 -16.88
N MET A 338 13.33 -0.14 -17.20
CA MET A 338 12.94 0.98 -18.06
C MET A 338 13.92 1.13 -19.23
N ASN A 339 13.41 1.52 -20.38
CA ASN A 339 14.19 1.72 -21.60
C ASN A 339 14.06 3.18 -22.06
N ILE A 340 15.18 3.88 -22.20
CA ILE A 340 15.24 5.24 -22.71
C ILE A 340 15.79 5.19 -24.14
N THR A 341 15.04 5.74 -25.08
CA THR A 341 15.36 5.74 -26.52
C THR A 341 15.26 7.15 -27.09
N MET A 342 16.00 7.42 -28.17
CA MET A 342 15.78 8.61 -28.99
C MET A 342 14.68 8.33 -30.01
N ARG A 343 13.62 9.14 -30.04
CA ARG A 343 12.51 9.04 -30.99
C ARG A 343 12.25 10.38 -31.66
N THR A 344 11.58 10.37 -32.82
CA THR A 344 11.13 11.60 -33.47
C THR A 344 9.75 11.96 -32.94
N ASN A 345 9.59 13.13 -32.31
CA ASN A 345 8.32 13.60 -31.80
C ASN A 345 7.40 14.13 -32.94
N LEU A 346 6.18 14.56 -32.59
CA LEU A 346 5.19 15.04 -33.56
C LEU A 346 5.64 16.29 -34.34
N ASP A 347 6.60 17.05 -33.81
CA ASP A 347 7.19 18.22 -34.46
C ASP A 347 8.38 17.87 -35.37
N GLY A 348 8.71 16.58 -35.50
CA GLY A 348 9.84 16.11 -36.31
C GLY A 348 11.20 16.26 -35.62
N VAL A 349 11.23 16.52 -34.30
CA VAL A 349 12.45 16.75 -33.53
C VAL A 349 12.86 15.47 -32.79
N PRO A 350 14.14 15.06 -32.83
CA PRO A 350 14.66 14.00 -31.97
C PRO A 350 14.49 14.38 -30.49
N GLN A 351 13.79 13.54 -29.74
CA GLN A 351 13.54 13.71 -28.33
C GLN A 351 13.64 12.35 -27.63
N LEU A 352 14.13 12.38 -26.40
CA LEU A 352 14.19 11.20 -25.55
C LEU A 352 12.79 10.72 -25.17
N TYR A 353 12.62 9.40 -25.12
CA TYR A 353 11.38 8.72 -24.78
C TYR A 353 11.68 7.57 -23.82
N VAL A 354 10.96 7.53 -22.70
CA VAL A 354 11.07 6.45 -21.71
C VAL A 354 9.93 5.46 -21.90
N GLU A 355 10.24 4.17 -21.81
CA GLU A 355 9.28 3.08 -21.69
C GLU A 355 9.56 2.34 -20.38
N TYR A 356 8.63 2.44 -19.42
CA TYR A 356 8.71 1.76 -18.14
C TYR A 356 7.42 0.97 -17.88
N GLY A 357 7.52 -0.37 -17.88
CA GLY A 357 6.35 -1.25 -17.78
C GLY A 357 5.37 -1.10 -18.94
N ILE A 358 4.10 -1.43 -18.69
CA ILE A 358 3.01 -1.34 -19.68
C ILE A 358 2.52 0.11 -19.82
N TRP A 359 2.45 0.86 -18.71
CA TRP A 359 1.78 2.17 -18.70
C TRP A 359 2.74 3.35 -18.65
N GLY A 360 3.95 3.19 -18.09
CA GLY A 360 4.86 4.30 -17.82
C GLY A 360 5.64 4.75 -19.05
N HIS A 361 4.96 5.20 -20.11
CA HIS A 361 5.62 5.71 -21.32
C HIS A 361 5.45 7.21 -21.48
N GLY A 362 6.52 7.90 -21.89
CA GLY A 362 6.47 9.35 -22.01
C GLY A 362 7.71 9.98 -22.63
N TRP A 363 7.54 11.23 -23.05
CA TRP A 363 8.59 12.08 -23.59
C TRP A 363 9.40 12.70 -22.45
N LEU A 364 10.72 12.69 -22.58
CA LEU A 364 11.61 13.30 -21.60
C LEU A 364 11.97 14.72 -22.03
N THR A 365 11.90 15.66 -21.08
CA THR A 365 12.41 17.03 -21.22
C THR A 365 13.50 17.25 -20.19
N GLN A 366 14.70 17.62 -20.63
CA GLN A 366 15.80 17.92 -19.71
C GLN A 366 15.48 19.23 -18.96
N SER A 367 15.26 19.12 -17.65
CA SER A 367 14.92 20.24 -16.77
C SER A 367 16.13 20.79 -16.02
N SER A 368 17.20 19.99 -15.89
CA SER A 368 18.50 20.40 -15.35
C SER A 368 19.63 19.61 -16.02
N ASN A 369 20.90 19.90 -15.67
CA ASN A 369 22.06 19.19 -16.24
C ASN A 369 21.95 17.66 -16.14
N ALA A 370 21.33 17.11 -15.09
CA ALA A 370 21.21 15.66 -14.88
C ALA A 370 19.77 15.20 -14.57
N THR A 371 18.76 16.05 -14.80
CA THR A 371 17.36 15.75 -14.49
C THR A 371 16.50 15.85 -15.73
N PHE A 372 15.65 14.83 -15.92
CA PHE A 372 14.68 14.78 -17.00
C PHE A 372 13.27 14.65 -16.42
N THR A 373 12.37 15.55 -16.79
CA THR A 373 10.95 15.48 -16.44
C THR A 373 10.22 14.62 -17.46
N ILE A 374 9.32 13.75 -16.98
CA ILE A 374 8.50 12.88 -17.84
C ILE A 374 7.19 13.58 -18.19
N ALA A 375 6.95 13.76 -19.49
CA ALA A 375 5.64 14.10 -20.04
C ALA A 375 4.98 12.80 -20.55
N TRP A 376 4.05 12.25 -19.77
CA TRP A 376 3.38 11.00 -20.09
C TRP A 376 2.61 11.08 -21.42
N ASP A 377 2.83 10.08 -22.26
CA ASP A 377 2.16 9.88 -23.56
C ASP A 377 1.04 8.82 -23.47
N THR A 378 0.83 8.29 -22.26
CA THR A 378 -0.20 7.30 -21.94
C THR A 378 -1.16 7.87 -20.89
N ASP A 379 -2.28 7.19 -20.66
CA ASP A 379 -3.21 7.54 -19.59
C ASP A 379 -2.63 7.35 -18.16
N TYR A 380 -1.35 6.95 -18.02
CA TYR A 380 -0.70 6.83 -16.72
C TYR A 380 -0.64 8.15 -15.95
N TRP A 381 -0.65 9.30 -16.63
CA TRP A 381 -0.75 10.60 -15.95
C TRP A 381 -1.97 10.68 -15.03
N MET A 382 -3.07 9.99 -15.35
CA MET A 382 -4.26 9.96 -14.49
C MET A 382 -3.95 9.27 -13.15
N MET A 383 -3.03 8.32 -13.12
CA MET A 383 -2.57 7.66 -11.88
C MET A 383 -1.60 8.54 -11.10
N SER A 384 -0.78 9.36 -11.77
CA SER A 384 0.14 10.28 -11.10
C SER A 384 -0.54 11.54 -10.52
N TRP A 385 -1.82 11.77 -10.79
CA TRP A 385 -2.67 12.79 -10.11
C TRP A 385 -3.10 12.39 -8.68
N SER A 386 -2.55 11.30 -8.15
CA SER A 386 -3.11 10.57 -7.00
C SER A 386 -3.14 11.33 -5.67
N ASN A 387 -2.21 12.25 -5.42
CA ASN A 387 -1.97 12.73 -4.05
C ASN A 387 -2.37 14.18 -3.77
N GLN A 388 -2.65 15.02 -4.78
CA GLN A 388 -3.02 16.44 -4.63
C GLN A 388 -3.82 16.97 -5.84
N VAL A 389 -4.21 18.26 -5.80
CA VAL A 389 -4.74 18.96 -6.99
C VAL A 389 -3.61 19.13 -8.01
N GLY A 390 -3.62 18.32 -9.06
CA GLY A 390 -2.67 18.38 -10.18
C GLY A 390 -1.80 17.12 -10.32
N ALA A 391 -1.10 16.99 -11.44
CA ALA A 391 -0.17 15.88 -11.66
C ALA A 391 1.01 15.95 -10.69
N THR A 392 1.31 14.84 -10.02
CA THR A 392 2.61 14.68 -9.35
C THR A 392 3.69 14.72 -10.41
N GLU A 393 4.65 15.64 -10.27
CA GLU A 393 5.81 15.69 -11.15
C GLU A 393 6.68 14.45 -10.91
N VAL A 394 7.02 13.77 -12.00
CA VAL A 394 7.93 12.64 -12.01
C VAL A 394 9.17 13.00 -12.80
N THR A 395 10.33 12.78 -12.18
CA THR A 395 11.63 13.05 -12.80
C THR A 395 12.56 11.85 -12.71
N LEU A 396 13.41 11.71 -13.74
CA LEU A 396 14.55 10.81 -13.75
C LEU A 396 15.79 11.66 -13.44
N PHE A 397 16.39 11.42 -12.28
CA PHE A 397 17.63 12.06 -11.88
C PHE A 397 18.79 11.10 -12.07
N PHE A 398 19.75 11.48 -12.90
CA PHE A 398 20.98 10.73 -13.10
C PHE A 398 21.96 11.10 -11.98
N VAL A 399 22.36 10.13 -11.17
CA VAL A 399 23.41 10.31 -10.15
C VAL A 399 24.80 10.25 -10.78
N ASP A 400 24.91 9.46 -11.86
CA ASP A 400 25.99 9.37 -12.82
C ASP A 400 25.41 8.88 -14.15
N VAL A 401 26.25 8.59 -15.15
CA VAL A 401 25.77 8.14 -16.47
C VAL A 401 25.08 6.77 -16.42
N ASP A 402 25.34 5.94 -15.40
CA ASP A 402 24.85 4.58 -15.32
C ASP A 402 23.71 4.39 -14.32
N THR A 403 23.44 5.38 -13.47
CA THR A 403 22.51 5.26 -12.34
C THR A 403 21.40 6.31 -12.39
N ILE A 404 20.14 5.85 -12.43
CA ILE A 404 18.95 6.71 -12.37
C ILE A 404 18.21 6.54 -11.04
N GLN A 405 17.90 7.65 -10.40
CA GLN A 405 16.89 7.76 -9.35
C GLN A 405 15.55 8.20 -9.95
N TYR A 406 14.51 7.40 -9.72
CA TYR A 406 13.14 7.76 -10.07
C TYR A 406 12.50 8.54 -8.91
N LEU A 407 12.16 9.80 -9.17
CA LEU A 407 11.70 10.75 -8.17
C LEU A 407 10.24 11.15 -8.42
N GLU A 408 9.40 11.05 -7.39
CA GLU A 408 8.04 11.59 -7.35
C GLU A 408 7.99 12.79 -6.41
N ALA A 409 7.59 13.96 -6.91
CA ALA A 409 7.62 15.22 -6.15
C ALA A 409 8.99 15.49 -5.48
N GLY A 410 10.08 15.09 -6.14
CA GLY A 410 11.46 15.25 -5.66
C GLY A 410 11.93 14.20 -4.64
N PHE A 411 11.08 13.24 -4.27
CA PHE A 411 11.46 12.14 -3.37
C PHE A 411 11.69 10.85 -4.15
N GLN A 412 12.78 10.15 -3.84
CA GLN A 412 13.04 8.83 -4.41
C GLN A 412 11.93 7.85 -4.02
N SER A 413 11.14 7.41 -5.00
CA SER A 413 9.99 6.52 -4.80
C SER A 413 10.24 5.09 -5.27
N ALA A 414 11.36 4.83 -5.95
CA ALA A 414 11.84 3.52 -6.36
C ALA A 414 13.30 3.29 -5.92
N THR A 415 13.80 2.06 -5.99
CA THR A 415 15.26 1.85 -5.92
C THR A 415 15.94 2.48 -7.14
N ASN A 416 17.27 2.55 -7.10
CA ASN A 416 18.03 2.96 -8.27
C ASN A 416 17.78 2.01 -9.45
N PHE A 417 17.83 2.58 -10.65
CA PHE A 417 17.87 1.85 -11.91
C PHE A 417 19.28 1.95 -12.48
N GLU A 418 19.93 0.80 -12.62
CA GLU A 418 21.32 0.66 -13.05
C GLU A 418 21.37 0.28 -14.53
N ARG A 419 22.26 0.91 -15.29
CA ARG A 419 22.39 0.69 -16.73
C ARG A 419 22.72 -0.77 -17.03
N GLY A 420 21.92 -1.37 -17.91
CA GLY A 420 22.10 -2.73 -18.38
C GLY A 420 21.74 -3.82 -17.38
N LEU A 421 21.44 -3.48 -16.12
CA LEU A 421 21.07 -4.46 -15.10
C LEU A 421 19.76 -5.15 -15.46
N ARG A 422 19.73 -6.48 -15.32
CA ARG A 422 18.51 -7.29 -15.46
C ARG A 422 18.29 -8.12 -14.22
N LEU A 423 17.06 -8.62 -14.07
CA LEU A 423 16.72 -9.52 -12.96
C LEU A 423 17.64 -10.76 -12.92
N ASP A 424 17.99 -11.31 -14.09
CA ASP A 424 18.85 -12.50 -14.21
C ASP A 424 20.32 -12.24 -13.86
N ASP A 425 20.75 -10.98 -13.82
CA ASP A 425 22.12 -10.60 -13.45
C ASP A 425 22.30 -10.50 -11.92
N LEU A 426 21.18 -10.52 -11.16
CA LEU A 426 21.20 -10.35 -9.71
C LEU A 426 21.59 -11.64 -8.99
N PRO A 427 22.24 -11.52 -7.81
CA PRO A 427 22.59 -12.69 -7.02
C PRO A 427 21.33 -13.46 -6.61
N ALA A 428 21.39 -14.78 -6.70
CA ALA A 428 20.30 -15.63 -6.22
C ALA A 428 20.10 -15.46 -4.70
N ILE A 429 18.85 -15.22 -4.29
CA ILE A 429 18.42 -15.13 -2.89
C ILE A 429 17.37 -16.23 -2.64
N PRO A 430 17.52 -17.07 -1.59
CA PRO A 430 18.38 -16.89 -0.43
C PRO A 430 19.84 -17.22 -0.72
N TYR A 431 20.75 -16.52 -0.04
CA TYR A 431 22.17 -16.80 -0.13
C TYR A 431 22.49 -18.25 0.30
N ALA A 432 23.64 -18.75 -0.13
CA ALA A 432 24.15 -20.06 0.32
C ALA A 432 24.16 -20.15 1.86
N PRO A 433 23.99 -21.34 2.47
CA PRO A 433 23.87 -21.51 3.93
C PRO A 433 25.00 -20.90 4.77
N ASP A 434 26.16 -20.70 4.15
CA ASP A 434 27.41 -20.15 4.66
C ASP A 434 27.64 -18.66 4.32
N SER A 435 26.71 -18.02 3.63
CA SER A 435 26.74 -16.58 3.37
C SER A 435 26.17 -15.78 4.54
N CYS A 436 26.84 -14.69 4.88
CA CYS A 436 26.37 -13.73 5.88
C CYS A 436 25.19 -12.86 5.40
N GLY A 437 24.76 -12.99 4.13
CA GLY A 437 23.86 -12.03 3.48
C GLY A 437 24.53 -10.66 3.27
N LEU A 438 23.90 -9.79 2.49
CA LEU A 438 24.33 -8.39 2.33
C LEU A 438 24.21 -7.60 3.65
#